data_AF-A0A9X1QDT3-F1
#
_entry.id   AF-A0A9X1QDT3-F1
#
_cell.length_a   1.000
_cell.length_b   1.000
_cell.length_c   1.000
_cell.angle_alpha   90.00
_cell.angle_beta   90.00
_cell.angle_gamma   90.00
#
_symmetry.space_group_name_H-M   'P 1'
#
loop_
_entity.id
_entity.type
_entity.pdbx_description
1 polymer ?
#
loop_
_entity_poly.entity_id
_entity_poly.type
_entity_poly.pdbx_seq_one_letter_code
_entity_poly.pdbx_strand_id
1 'polypeptide(L)'
;MLKSFRHAYYYALNHRNALIFLATLTFVWLLFSSIGGIGYRNFDSGIRSSLLWHLTVDPWSVWFSPAYMGERFGYITDKPYVYYFAYYMPAALVGKVFGWKAANLALFAFSYAGTLLSLLLVAFSQVQKSLLGMFCIFISICFFGGFDYVVNLLFHMTEDRAETWLTPFFYFSNMCNLYWSPQHCIPAWIMIGILLNRKYIFPTLNKILPIAAVSLILWSPLCMLGLMPFFIPHLINHLKQYLSFSLINISAFILFCVLILFILSNDFSFPIHFSVLVFSDFWKRYMLFIMVEFIFILPIILYKISHFSTDETRLIFTAIFSLILIPFIILGTWNDWAIKVCMPSIFILSIFVGKQFILLIKSKSRMLYYAGFLFFLTSLTAAEELLFSATHYEVSFRFPPELRDFGPGYIVSQQLGKADSYFFKYLAKAQ
;
A
#
# COMPACT_ATOMS: atom_id res chain seq x y z
N MET A 1 -13.08 -20.68 -19.14
CA MET A 1 -11.65 -20.80 -18.77
C MET A 1 -10.73 -20.83 -20.00
N LEU A 2 -10.92 -21.76 -20.96
CA LEU A 2 -10.12 -21.84 -22.19
C LEU A 2 -10.14 -20.58 -23.10
N LYS A 3 -11.30 -19.89 -23.23
CA LYS A 3 -11.39 -18.62 -23.97
C LYS A 3 -10.61 -17.47 -23.30
N SER A 4 -10.58 -17.39 -21.96
CA SER A 4 -9.83 -16.33 -21.27
C SER A 4 -8.32 -16.60 -21.29
N PHE A 5 -7.90 -17.87 -21.21
CA PHE A 5 -6.50 -18.27 -21.35
C PHE A 5 -5.97 -17.95 -22.76
N ARG A 6 -6.72 -18.29 -23.81
CA ARG A 6 -6.36 -17.89 -25.18
C ARG A 6 -6.25 -16.37 -25.31
N HIS A 7 -7.19 -15.62 -24.75
CA HIS A 7 -7.17 -14.16 -24.83
C HIS A 7 -5.95 -13.54 -24.12
N ALA A 8 -5.59 -14.04 -22.93
CA ALA A 8 -4.39 -13.62 -22.21
C ALA A 8 -3.10 -14.01 -22.94
N TYR A 9 -3.06 -15.19 -23.54
CA TYR A 9 -1.93 -15.67 -24.34
C TYR A 9 -1.71 -14.82 -25.60
N TYR A 10 -2.75 -14.55 -26.38
CA TYR A 10 -2.67 -13.68 -27.55
C TYR A 10 -2.34 -12.22 -27.18
N TYR A 11 -2.82 -11.75 -26.02
CA TYR A 11 -2.40 -10.45 -25.47
C TYR A 11 -0.89 -10.41 -25.22
N ALA A 12 -0.36 -11.42 -24.54
CA ALA A 12 1.06 -11.48 -24.17
C ALA A 12 1.96 -11.52 -25.42
N LEU A 13 1.55 -12.24 -26.45
CA LEU A 13 2.24 -12.28 -27.75
C LEU A 13 2.23 -10.92 -28.44
N ASN A 14 1.06 -10.28 -28.58
CA ASN A 14 0.92 -9.04 -29.33
C ASN A 14 1.54 -7.82 -28.62
N HIS A 15 1.73 -7.88 -27.30
CA HIS A 15 2.26 -6.78 -26.49
C HIS A 15 3.55 -7.14 -25.74
N ARG A 16 4.25 -8.20 -26.16
CA ARG A 16 5.44 -8.73 -25.49
C ARG A 16 6.46 -7.66 -25.10
N ASN A 17 6.81 -6.77 -26.04
CA ASN A 17 7.82 -5.74 -25.80
C ASN A 17 7.39 -4.76 -24.71
N ALA A 18 6.11 -4.36 -24.70
CA ALA A 18 5.59 -3.44 -23.69
C ALA A 18 5.51 -4.09 -22.31
N LEU A 19 5.21 -5.40 -22.24
CA LEU A 19 5.19 -6.16 -20.99
C LEU A 19 6.60 -6.39 -20.43
N ILE A 20 7.57 -6.73 -21.28
CA ILE A 20 8.98 -6.83 -20.88
C ILE A 20 9.46 -5.47 -20.38
N PHE A 21 9.14 -4.40 -21.11
CA PHE A 21 9.49 -3.04 -20.70
C PHE A 21 8.91 -2.68 -19.33
N LEU A 22 7.62 -2.95 -19.08
CA LEU A 22 6.99 -2.72 -17.78
C LEU A 22 7.64 -3.57 -16.68
N ALA A 23 7.96 -4.83 -16.95
CA ALA A 23 8.65 -5.71 -16.03
C ALA A 23 10.05 -5.19 -15.67
N THR A 24 10.80 -4.70 -16.64
CA THR A 24 12.13 -4.09 -16.44
C THR A 24 12.02 -2.79 -15.64
N LEU A 25 11.10 -1.89 -15.99
CA LEU A 25 10.90 -0.64 -15.25
C LEU A 25 10.50 -0.89 -13.80
N THR A 26 9.62 -1.86 -13.57
CA THR A 26 9.21 -2.26 -12.22
C THR A 26 10.40 -2.78 -11.42
N PHE A 27 11.27 -3.58 -12.04
CA PHE A 27 12.46 -4.11 -11.38
C PHE A 27 13.41 -2.99 -10.99
N VAL A 28 13.72 -2.10 -11.93
CA VAL A 28 14.59 -0.93 -11.71
C VAL A 28 14.02 -0.03 -10.61
N TRP A 29 12.70 0.21 -10.60
CA TRP A 29 12.05 0.99 -9.55
C TRP A 29 12.23 0.37 -8.17
N LEU A 30 12.01 -0.95 -8.04
CA LEU A 30 12.16 -1.64 -6.76
C LEU A 30 13.60 -1.67 -6.24
N LEU A 31 14.63 -1.55 -7.09
CA LEU A 31 16.02 -1.54 -6.63
C LEU A 31 16.27 -0.43 -5.61
N PHE A 32 15.51 0.67 -5.66
CA PHE A 32 15.64 1.80 -4.75
C PHE A 32 14.72 1.72 -3.52
N SER A 33 14.03 0.59 -3.27
CA SER A 33 12.98 0.52 -2.26
C SER A 33 13.43 0.07 -0.85
N SER A 34 14.68 -0.34 -0.67
CA SER A 34 15.24 -0.99 0.53
C SER A 34 14.76 -2.44 0.77
N ILE A 35 13.75 -2.89 0.02
CA ILE A 35 13.12 -4.20 0.20
C ILE A 35 14.18 -5.30 0.06
N GLY A 36 14.24 -6.20 1.04
CA GLY A 36 15.23 -7.27 1.04
C GLY A 36 16.68 -6.79 1.13
N GLY A 37 16.92 -5.61 1.72
CA GLY A 37 18.26 -5.06 1.88
C GLY A 37 18.87 -4.49 0.60
N ILE A 38 18.05 -4.18 -0.40
CA ILE A 38 18.46 -3.60 -1.69
C ILE A 38 17.90 -2.17 -1.80
N GLY A 39 18.77 -1.17 -1.71
CA GLY A 39 18.42 0.26 -1.73
C GLY A 39 18.57 0.94 -0.37
N TYR A 40 18.19 2.23 -0.29
CA TYR A 40 18.35 3.03 0.93
C TYR A 40 17.51 2.49 2.10
N ARG A 41 18.16 2.09 3.19
CA ARG A 41 17.50 1.63 4.41
C ARG A 41 16.92 2.80 5.22
N ASN A 42 15.66 3.14 4.95
CA ASN A 42 14.91 4.09 5.78
C ASN A 42 14.72 3.58 7.22
N PHE A 43 14.30 4.47 8.12
CA PHE A 43 14.12 4.14 9.54
C PHE A 43 13.20 2.92 9.76
N ASP A 44 12.07 2.89 9.05
CA ASP A 44 11.09 1.80 9.10
C ASP A 44 11.64 0.45 8.58
N SER A 45 12.57 0.50 7.62
CA SER A 45 13.19 -0.69 7.03
C SER A 45 14.00 -1.49 8.06
N GLY A 46 14.57 -0.81 9.07
CA GLY A 46 15.27 -1.45 10.18
C GLY A 46 14.34 -2.38 10.95
N ILE A 47 13.21 -1.85 11.41
CA ILE A 47 12.20 -2.56 12.20
C ILE A 47 11.63 -3.75 11.42
N ARG A 48 11.39 -3.56 10.12
CA ARG A 48 10.86 -4.62 9.24
C ARG A 48 11.88 -5.71 8.95
N SER A 49 13.15 -5.34 8.86
CA SER A 49 14.22 -6.32 8.73
C SER A 49 14.36 -7.12 10.01
N SER A 50 14.25 -6.49 11.19
CA SER A 50 14.20 -7.18 12.49
C SER A 50 13.02 -8.15 12.56
N LEU A 51 11.85 -7.75 12.06
CA LEU A 51 10.67 -8.62 11.96
C LEU A 51 10.94 -9.84 11.07
N LEU A 52 11.43 -9.62 9.83
CA LEU A 52 11.75 -10.71 8.91
C LEU A 52 12.78 -11.66 9.53
N TRP A 53 13.75 -11.12 10.28
CA TRP A 53 14.76 -11.90 10.99
C TRP A 53 14.14 -12.82 12.03
N HIS A 54 13.31 -12.29 12.93
CA HIS A 54 12.61 -13.10 13.95
C HIS A 54 11.71 -14.16 13.31
N LEU A 55 10.95 -13.81 12.26
CA LEU A 55 10.16 -14.80 11.51
C LEU A 55 11.02 -15.87 10.84
N THR A 56 12.27 -15.55 10.51
CA THR A 56 13.22 -16.49 9.91
C THR A 56 13.81 -17.42 10.97
N VAL A 57 14.32 -16.88 12.07
CA VAL A 57 15.12 -17.65 13.04
C VAL A 57 14.31 -18.29 14.16
N ASP A 58 13.25 -17.64 14.64
CA ASP A 58 12.51 -18.09 15.82
C ASP A 58 11.39 -19.08 15.44
N PRO A 59 10.97 -19.97 16.36
CA PRO A 59 9.79 -20.80 16.15
C PRO A 59 8.54 -19.94 15.93
N TRP A 60 7.56 -20.50 15.21
CA TRP A 60 6.27 -19.85 15.01
C TRP A 60 5.23 -20.43 15.99
N SER A 61 4.40 -19.63 16.66
CA SER A 61 4.35 -18.15 16.67
C SER A 61 5.56 -17.50 17.35
N VAL A 62 5.89 -16.27 16.97
CA VAL A 62 7.04 -15.53 17.54
C VAL A 62 6.67 -14.93 18.89
N TRP A 63 7.53 -15.12 19.89
CA TRP A 63 7.39 -14.59 21.25
C TRP A 63 8.66 -13.86 21.67
N PHE A 64 8.48 -12.76 22.40
CA PHE A 64 9.57 -11.97 22.98
C PHE A 64 9.54 -12.07 24.49
N SER A 65 10.65 -12.53 25.08
CA SER A 65 10.78 -12.61 26.52
C SER A 65 11.13 -11.25 27.14
N PRO A 66 10.79 -11.03 28.41
CA PRO A 66 11.27 -9.87 29.18
C PRO A 66 12.80 -9.71 29.12
N ALA A 67 13.53 -10.82 29.18
CA ALA A 67 14.99 -10.83 29.11
C ALA A 67 15.52 -10.33 27.77
N TYR A 68 14.86 -10.68 26.66
CA TYR A 68 15.21 -10.16 25.35
C TYR A 68 14.94 -8.65 25.26
N MET A 69 13.71 -8.23 25.58
CA MET A 69 13.29 -6.83 25.44
C MET A 69 14.09 -5.89 26.36
N GLY A 70 14.42 -6.35 27.56
CA GLY A 70 15.16 -5.61 28.57
C GLY A 70 14.26 -4.76 29.47
N GLU A 71 14.81 -4.37 30.62
CA GLU A 71 14.07 -3.72 31.71
C GLU A 71 13.34 -2.43 31.30
N ARG A 72 13.88 -1.68 30.33
CA ARG A 72 13.28 -0.45 29.82
C ARG A 72 11.85 -0.62 29.26
N PHE A 73 11.47 -1.83 28.87
CA PHE A 73 10.13 -2.13 28.39
C PHE A 73 9.13 -2.42 29.51
N GLY A 74 9.60 -2.73 30.72
CA GLY A 74 8.75 -2.97 31.89
C GLY A 74 7.83 -4.18 31.80
N TYR A 75 8.03 -5.09 30.83
CA TYR A 75 7.23 -6.30 30.70
C TYR A 75 7.71 -7.37 31.68
N ILE A 76 6.76 -7.98 32.39
CA ILE A 76 7.01 -9.07 33.35
C ILE A 76 6.70 -10.46 32.76
N THR A 77 6.05 -10.50 31.60
CA THR A 77 5.64 -11.73 30.91
C THR A 77 6.03 -11.67 29.44
N ASP A 78 6.17 -12.85 28.83
CA ASP A 78 6.42 -12.97 27.40
C ASP A 78 5.31 -12.30 26.59
N LYS A 79 5.70 -11.66 25.49
CA LYS A 79 4.79 -10.95 24.60
C LYS A 79 4.81 -11.60 23.21
N PRO A 80 3.68 -12.11 22.71
CA PRO A 80 3.62 -12.63 21.36
C PRO A 80 3.65 -11.48 20.35
N TYR A 81 4.10 -11.78 19.13
CA TYR A 81 4.06 -10.84 18.02
C TYR A 81 2.71 -10.88 17.29
N VAL A 82 2.09 -9.71 17.05
CA VAL A 82 0.67 -9.64 16.62
C VAL A 82 0.39 -8.70 15.42
N TYR A 83 1.36 -8.36 14.57
CA TYR A 83 1.14 -7.24 13.64
C TYR A 83 1.80 -7.39 12.25
N TYR A 84 1.06 -7.20 11.15
CA TYR A 84 1.56 -7.09 9.75
C TYR A 84 2.61 -8.09 9.23
N PHE A 85 2.71 -9.31 9.80
CA PHE A 85 3.75 -10.25 9.40
C PHE A 85 3.48 -11.01 8.08
N ALA A 86 2.25 -11.06 7.57
CA ALA A 86 1.93 -11.94 6.44
C ALA A 86 2.67 -11.63 5.14
N TYR A 87 2.96 -10.36 4.87
CA TYR A 87 3.80 -9.97 3.74
C TYR A 87 5.21 -10.58 3.83
N TYR A 88 5.73 -10.77 5.04
CA TYR A 88 7.06 -11.31 5.30
C TYR A 88 7.08 -12.84 5.36
N MET A 89 5.95 -13.50 5.59
CA MET A 89 5.87 -14.96 5.78
C MET A 89 6.43 -15.79 4.61
N PRO A 90 6.15 -15.50 3.33
CA PRO A 90 6.72 -16.27 2.22
C PRO A 90 8.25 -16.21 2.19
N ALA A 91 8.81 -15.03 2.45
CA ALA A 91 10.24 -14.80 2.52
C ALA A 91 10.88 -15.46 3.75
N ALA A 92 10.22 -15.38 4.91
CA ALA A 92 10.67 -16.01 6.15
C ALA A 92 10.72 -17.54 6.02
N LEU A 93 9.76 -18.16 5.32
CA LEU A 93 9.78 -19.60 5.03
C LEU A 93 11.01 -20.00 4.22
N VAL A 94 11.34 -19.23 3.17
CA VAL A 94 12.58 -19.43 2.41
C VAL A 94 13.80 -19.24 3.32
N GLY A 95 13.76 -18.23 4.18
CA GLY A 95 14.77 -17.97 5.20
C GLY A 95 15.01 -19.14 6.16
N LYS A 96 13.95 -19.79 6.63
CA LYS A 96 14.05 -20.94 7.54
C LYS A 96 14.86 -22.10 6.95
N VAL A 97 14.79 -22.26 5.64
CA VAL A 97 15.49 -23.36 4.93
C VAL A 97 16.87 -22.93 4.45
N PHE A 98 17.03 -21.69 3.98
CA PHE A 98 18.22 -21.25 3.24
C PHE A 98 18.98 -20.08 3.88
N GLY A 99 18.53 -19.60 5.05
CA GLY A 99 19.17 -18.53 5.83
C GLY A 99 18.78 -17.10 5.43
N TRP A 100 19.35 -16.14 6.15
CA TRP A 100 18.98 -14.72 6.11
C TRP A 100 19.08 -14.05 4.74
N LYS A 101 20.16 -14.32 4.01
CA LYS A 101 20.33 -13.75 2.66
C LYS A 101 19.24 -14.24 1.71
N ALA A 102 18.85 -15.51 1.82
CA ALA A 102 17.77 -16.07 1.00
C ALA A 102 16.41 -15.48 1.36
N ALA A 103 16.13 -15.22 2.65
CA ALA A 103 14.92 -14.50 3.07
C ALA A 103 14.83 -13.12 2.42
N ASN A 104 15.92 -12.36 2.44
CA ASN A 104 15.97 -11.01 1.86
C ASN A 104 15.73 -11.03 0.34
N LEU A 105 16.41 -11.91 -0.39
CA LEU A 105 16.22 -12.05 -1.84
C LEU A 105 14.80 -12.54 -2.18
N ALA A 106 14.26 -13.45 -1.38
CA ALA A 106 12.88 -13.92 -1.53
C ALA A 106 11.87 -12.80 -1.26
N LEU A 107 12.11 -11.95 -0.27
CA LEU A 107 11.26 -10.77 -0.01
C LEU A 107 11.28 -9.84 -1.22
N PHE A 108 12.47 -9.48 -1.73
CA PHE A 108 12.59 -8.65 -2.92
C PHE A 108 11.84 -9.24 -4.13
N ALA A 109 12.04 -10.53 -4.40
CA ALA A 109 11.36 -11.24 -5.49
C ALA A 109 9.83 -11.27 -5.30
N PHE A 110 9.36 -11.48 -4.07
CA PHE A 110 7.94 -11.50 -3.72
C PHE A 110 7.29 -10.13 -3.93
N SER A 111 7.95 -9.06 -3.50
CA SER A 111 7.49 -7.68 -3.70
C SER A 111 7.50 -7.29 -5.16
N TYR A 112 8.55 -7.69 -5.90
CA TYR A 112 8.61 -7.49 -7.34
C TYR A 112 7.44 -8.16 -8.06
N ALA A 113 7.14 -9.41 -7.72
CA ALA A 113 6.01 -10.13 -8.29
C ALA A 113 4.67 -9.45 -7.96
N GLY A 114 4.47 -8.99 -6.72
CA GLY A 114 3.26 -8.29 -6.29
C GLY A 114 3.06 -6.93 -6.97
N THR A 115 4.13 -6.13 -7.06
CA THR A 115 4.09 -4.83 -7.74
C THR A 115 3.89 -5.00 -9.24
N LEU A 116 4.61 -5.94 -9.87
CA LEU A 116 4.43 -6.25 -11.29
C LEU A 116 3.02 -6.74 -11.57
N LEU A 117 2.46 -7.63 -10.75
CA LEU A 117 1.09 -8.11 -10.88
C LEU A 117 0.09 -6.94 -10.83
N SER A 118 0.27 -6.02 -9.88
CA SER A 118 -0.56 -4.81 -9.76
C SER A 118 -0.53 -3.98 -11.04
N LEU A 119 0.66 -3.68 -11.55
CA LEU A 119 0.84 -2.89 -12.77
C LEU A 119 0.32 -3.62 -14.01
N LEU A 120 0.49 -4.94 -14.09
CA LEU A 120 -0.08 -5.76 -15.16
C LEU A 120 -1.60 -5.72 -15.13
N LEU A 121 -2.24 -5.87 -13.97
CA LEU A 121 -3.70 -5.75 -13.84
C LEU A 121 -4.18 -4.37 -14.33
N VAL A 122 -3.48 -3.30 -13.95
CA VAL A 122 -3.77 -1.96 -14.47
C VAL A 122 -3.61 -1.92 -15.99
N ALA A 123 -2.52 -2.44 -16.55
CA ALA A 123 -2.26 -2.47 -17.99
C ALA A 123 -3.29 -3.30 -18.78
N PHE A 124 -3.80 -4.39 -18.21
CA PHE A 124 -4.88 -5.19 -18.80
C PHE A 124 -6.20 -4.44 -18.87
N SER A 125 -6.49 -3.57 -17.88
CA SER A 125 -7.71 -2.77 -17.84
C SER A 125 -7.72 -1.63 -18.87
N GLN A 126 -6.60 -1.36 -19.54
CA GLN A 126 -6.47 -0.27 -20.50
C GLN A 126 -7.03 -0.63 -21.88
N VAL A 127 -7.65 0.36 -22.51
CA VAL A 127 -8.04 0.28 -23.93
C VAL A 127 -6.80 0.31 -24.83
N GLN A 128 -5.78 1.12 -24.49
CA GLN A 128 -4.57 1.26 -25.28
C GLN A 128 -3.39 0.53 -24.64
N LYS A 129 -2.87 -0.46 -25.35
CA LYS A 129 -1.81 -1.38 -24.87
C LYS A 129 -0.47 -1.13 -25.57
N SER A 130 -0.22 0.11 -26.00
CA SER A 130 1.07 0.49 -26.61
C SER A 130 2.14 0.70 -25.54
N LEU A 131 3.41 0.59 -25.93
CA LEU A 131 4.56 0.87 -25.07
C LEU A 131 4.46 2.27 -24.44
N LEU A 132 4.13 3.28 -25.26
CA LEU A 132 3.88 4.65 -24.77
C LEU A 132 2.75 4.71 -23.74
N GLY A 133 1.65 3.98 -23.95
CA GLY A 133 0.54 3.98 -23.00
C GLY A 133 0.92 3.36 -21.66
N MET A 134 1.64 2.23 -21.69
CA MET A 134 2.15 1.61 -20.46
C MET A 134 3.17 2.52 -19.76
N PHE A 135 4.03 3.20 -20.51
CA PHE A 135 4.98 4.16 -19.97
C PHE A 135 4.29 5.33 -19.27
N CYS A 136 3.28 5.96 -19.91
CA CYS A 136 2.50 7.03 -19.30
C CYS A 136 1.86 6.59 -17.98
N ILE A 137 1.26 5.41 -17.94
CA ILE A 137 0.66 4.87 -16.71
C ILE A 137 1.71 4.59 -15.65
N PHE A 138 2.82 3.97 -16.02
CA PHE A 138 3.91 3.66 -15.10
C PHE A 138 4.45 4.95 -14.45
N ILE A 139 4.77 5.96 -15.27
CA ILE A 139 5.26 7.26 -14.78
C ILE A 139 4.21 7.93 -13.91
N SER A 140 2.94 7.95 -14.35
CA SER A 140 1.87 8.53 -13.53
C SER A 140 1.71 7.79 -12.21
N ILE A 141 1.84 6.47 -12.14
CA ILE A 141 1.79 5.76 -10.85
C ILE A 141 2.99 6.12 -9.99
N CYS A 142 4.21 6.00 -10.50
CA CYS A 142 5.44 6.19 -9.71
C CYS A 142 5.59 7.62 -9.20
N PHE A 143 5.24 8.60 -10.02
CA PHE A 143 5.50 10.01 -9.78
C PHE A 143 4.25 10.82 -9.45
N PHE A 144 3.13 10.18 -9.14
CA PHE A 144 1.97 10.87 -8.58
C PHE A 144 2.22 11.18 -7.11
N GLY A 145 2.18 12.46 -6.78
CA GLY A 145 2.25 13.03 -5.44
C GLY A 145 1.50 14.36 -5.38
N GLY A 146 1.55 15.04 -4.24
CA GLY A 146 1.02 16.39 -4.07
C GLY A 146 2.03 17.47 -4.45
N PHE A 147 1.65 18.74 -4.20
CA PHE A 147 2.54 19.91 -4.32
C PHE A 147 3.49 20.08 -3.12
N ASP A 148 3.66 19.05 -2.29
CA ASP A 148 4.35 19.07 -1.00
C ASP A 148 5.76 19.64 -1.11
N TYR A 149 6.53 19.16 -2.09
CA TYR A 149 7.89 19.65 -2.34
C TYR A 149 7.91 21.14 -2.68
N VAL A 150 6.99 21.60 -3.55
CA VAL A 150 6.92 23.00 -3.96
C VAL A 150 6.53 23.88 -2.77
N VAL A 151 5.55 23.46 -1.98
CA VAL A 151 5.13 24.18 -0.77
C VAL A 151 6.26 24.23 0.25
N ASN A 152 6.95 23.11 0.49
CA ASN A 152 8.06 23.08 1.43
C ASN A 152 9.24 23.94 0.94
N LEU A 153 9.50 23.98 -0.37
CA LEU A 153 10.53 24.84 -0.95
C LEU A 153 10.20 26.33 -0.79
N LEU A 154 8.93 26.72 -0.92
CA LEU A 154 8.50 28.12 -0.84
C LEU A 154 8.37 28.63 0.59
N PHE A 155 7.97 27.77 1.52
CA PHE A 155 7.60 28.17 2.89
C PHE A 155 8.47 27.56 3.99
N HIS A 156 9.39 26.64 3.65
CA HIS A 156 10.29 25.96 4.59
C HIS A 156 9.56 25.38 5.81
N MET A 157 8.49 24.61 5.55
CA MET A 157 7.58 24.10 6.58
C MET A 157 8.17 22.93 7.39
N THR A 158 9.09 22.17 6.81
CA THR A 158 9.80 21.06 7.47
C THR A 158 11.23 20.90 6.92
N GLU A 159 12.14 20.45 7.79
CA GLU A 159 13.52 20.08 7.44
C GLU A 159 13.66 18.58 7.11
N ASP A 160 12.61 17.79 7.37
CA ASP A 160 12.54 16.37 6.99
C ASP A 160 12.05 16.23 5.53
N ARG A 161 11.39 15.12 5.18
CA ARG A 161 10.77 14.91 3.87
C ARG A 161 9.65 15.90 3.60
N ALA A 162 9.56 16.40 2.36
CA ALA A 162 8.53 17.34 1.97
C ALA A 162 7.11 16.83 2.25
N GLU A 163 6.84 15.53 2.11
CA GLU A 163 5.55 14.90 2.44
C GLU A 163 5.12 15.03 3.91
N THR A 164 5.98 15.54 4.80
CA THR A 164 5.69 15.74 6.23
C THR A 164 5.39 17.20 6.63
N TRP A 165 5.32 18.10 5.65
CA TRP A 165 5.20 19.56 5.81
C TRP A 165 4.02 20.04 6.67
N LEU A 166 2.93 19.26 6.77
CA LEU A 166 1.76 19.61 7.58
C LEU A 166 1.35 18.50 8.55
N THR A 167 2.32 17.88 9.22
CA THR A 167 2.08 16.89 10.28
C THR A 167 0.95 17.34 11.23
N PRO A 168 -0.06 16.50 11.52
CA PRO A 168 -0.19 15.07 11.21
C PRO A 168 -1.06 14.76 9.97
N PHE A 169 -1.21 15.71 9.03
CA PHE A 169 -1.86 15.47 7.75
C PHE A 169 -0.85 14.92 6.75
N PHE A 170 -1.12 13.75 6.18
CA PHE A 170 -0.19 13.05 5.28
C PHE A 170 -0.93 12.38 4.13
N TYR A 171 -0.49 12.61 2.89
CA TYR A 171 -0.72 11.71 1.77
C TYR A 171 0.60 11.39 1.07
N PHE A 172 1.11 10.20 1.35
CA PHE A 172 2.33 9.74 0.70
C PHE A 172 2.08 9.38 -0.76
N SER A 173 3.02 9.78 -1.62
CA SER A 173 3.09 9.34 -3.02
C SER A 173 3.17 7.82 -3.12
N ASN A 174 2.83 7.25 -4.28
CA ASN A 174 2.99 5.81 -4.48
C ASN A 174 4.46 5.36 -4.38
N MET A 175 5.41 6.25 -4.70
CA MET A 175 6.85 6.04 -4.49
C MET A 175 7.15 5.81 -3.00
N CYS A 176 6.76 6.76 -2.16
CA CYS A 176 6.95 6.69 -0.72
C CYS A 176 6.20 5.49 -0.13
N ASN A 177 4.93 5.27 -0.50
CA ASN A 177 4.17 4.10 -0.05
C ASN A 177 4.85 2.76 -0.39
N LEU A 178 5.47 2.63 -1.56
CA LEU A 178 6.16 1.39 -1.92
C LEU A 178 7.45 1.18 -1.11
N TYR A 179 8.21 2.24 -0.86
CA TYR A 179 9.49 2.16 -0.16
C TYR A 179 9.30 2.04 1.36
N TRP A 180 8.33 2.78 1.86
CA TRP A 180 8.00 2.90 3.27
C TRP A 180 6.85 2.03 3.68
N SER A 181 6.12 1.30 2.84
CA SER A 181 5.03 0.40 3.32
C SER A 181 4.53 -0.58 2.26
N PRO A 182 5.43 -1.38 1.64
CA PRO A 182 5.04 -2.31 0.58
C PRO A 182 4.02 -3.36 1.05
N GLN A 183 4.06 -3.76 2.33
CA GLN A 183 3.08 -4.67 2.94
C GLN A 183 1.65 -4.13 2.91
N HIS A 184 1.49 -2.81 2.78
CA HIS A 184 0.20 -2.11 2.76
C HIS A 184 -0.21 -1.75 1.32
N CYS A 185 0.69 -1.16 0.54
CA CYS A 185 0.34 -0.63 -0.77
C CYS A 185 0.15 -1.71 -1.84
N ILE A 186 1.02 -2.74 -1.88
CA ILE A 186 0.96 -3.82 -2.87
C ILE A 186 -0.40 -4.54 -2.84
N PRO A 187 -0.89 -5.04 -1.69
CA PRO A 187 -2.19 -5.71 -1.67
C PRO A 187 -3.34 -4.75 -2.05
N ALA A 188 -3.26 -3.48 -1.65
CA ALA A 188 -4.25 -2.47 -2.06
C ALA A 188 -4.28 -2.28 -3.59
N TRP A 189 -3.11 -2.19 -4.21
CA TRP A 189 -2.97 -2.04 -5.66
C TRP A 189 -3.47 -3.25 -6.43
N ILE A 190 -3.20 -4.46 -5.95
CA ILE A 190 -3.75 -5.70 -6.53
C ILE A 190 -5.28 -5.67 -6.48
N MET A 191 -5.87 -5.29 -5.35
CA MET A 191 -7.33 -5.23 -5.20
C MET A 191 -7.97 -4.21 -6.13
N ILE A 192 -7.38 -3.01 -6.26
CA ILE A 192 -7.83 -2.03 -7.25
C ILE A 192 -7.68 -2.57 -8.67
N GLY A 193 -6.55 -3.21 -9.00
CA GLY A 193 -6.34 -3.86 -10.29
C GLY A 193 -7.41 -4.91 -10.60
N ILE A 194 -7.78 -5.73 -9.63
CA ILE A 194 -8.88 -6.70 -9.75
C ILE A 194 -10.21 -5.98 -10.00
N LEU A 195 -10.51 -4.91 -9.25
CA LEU A 195 -11.73 -4.12 -9.40
C LEU A 195 -11.85 -3.49 -10.79
N LEU A 196 -10.74 -2.99 -11.35
CA LEU A 196 -10.68 -2.43 -12.70
C LEU A 196 -10.97 -3.48 -13.78
N ASN A 197 -10.64 -4.75 -13.52
CA ASN A 197 -10.86 -5.86 -14.45
C ASN A 197 -12.12 -6.69 -14.14
N ARG A 198 -12.97 -6.26 -13.20
CA ARG A 198 -14.13 -7.03 -12.72
C ARG A 198 -15.04 -7.57 -13.81
N LYS A 199 -15.27 -6.80 -14.88
CA LYS A 199 -16.12 -7.22 -16.03
C LYS A 199 -15.59 -8.47 -16.74
N TYR A 200 -14.28 -8.64 -16.78
CA TYR A 200 -13.62 -9.76 -17.45
C TYR A 200 -13.45 -10.99 -16.54
N ILE A 201 -13.47 -10.78 -15.22
CA ILE A 201 -13.20 -11.81 -14.20
C ILE A 201 -14.51 -12.20 -13.46
N PHE A 202 -15.65 -11.64 -13.87
CA PHE A 202 -16.90 -11.54 -13.10
C PHE A 202 -17.41 -12.82 -12.40
N PRO A 203 -17.38 -14.04 -12.99
CA PRO A 203 -17.80 -15.23 -12.26
C PRO A 203 -16.75 -15.73 -11.26
N THR A 204 -15.47 -15.55 -11.56
CA THR A 204 -14.36 -15.99 -10.70
C THR A 204 -14.14 -15.00 -9.56
N LEU A 205 -14.25 -13.70 -9.85
CA LEU A 205 -14.07 -12.62 -8.89
C LEU A 205 -15.02 -12.76 -7.71
N ASN A 206 -16.32 -12.95 -7.95
CA ASN A 206 -17.29 -13.11 -6.88
C ASN A 206 -17.05 -14.37 -6.03
N LYS A 207 -16.33 -15.37 -6.54
CA LYS A 207 -15.96 -16.54 -5.74
C LYS A 207 -14.75 -16.26 -4.87
N ILE A 208 -13.74 -15.56 -5.38
CA ILE A 208 -12.48 -15.32 -4.64
C ILE A 208 -12.51 -14.07 -3.75
N LEU A 209 -13.43 -13.14 -3.99
CA LEU A 209 -13.43 -11.85 -3.29
C LEU A 209 -13.56 -11.98 -1.76
N PRO A 210 -14.40 -12.87 -1.19
CA PRO A 210 -14.48 -13.03 0.26
C PRO A 210 -13.14 -13.43 0.88
N ILE A 211 -12.47 -14.43 0.32
CA ILE A 211 -11.20 -14.90 0.85
C ILE A 211 -10.07 -13.89 0.61
N ALA A 212 -10.09 -13.18 -0.51
CA ALA A 212 -9.15 -12.09 -0.78
C ALA A 212 -9.32 -10.94 0.23
N ALA A 213 -10.56 -10.51 0.47
CA ALA A 213 -10.87 -9.44 1.42
C ALA A 213 -10.45 -9.80 2.85
N VAL A 214 -10.71 -11.04 3.28
CA VAL A 214 -10.28 -11.53 4.60
C VAL A 214 -8.75 -11.64 4.67
N SER A 215 -8.08 -12.05 3.59
CA SER A 215 -6.62 -12.10 3.55
C SER A 215 -5.97 -10.71 3.67
N LEU A 216 -6.64 -9.64 3.20
CA LEU A 216 -6.16 -8.27 3.38
C LEU A 216 -6.09 -7.85 4.84
N ILE A 217 -6.98 -8.36 5.70
CA ILE A 217 -6.93 -8.07 7.14
C ILE A 217 -5.58 -8.48 7.73
N LEU A 218 -5.02 -9.59 7.26
CA LEU A 218 -3.74 -10.09 7.74
C LEU A 218 -2.55 -9.25 7.24
N TRP A 219 -2.68 -8.59 6.09
CA TRP A 219 -1.64 -7.71 5.54
C TRP A 219 -1.76 -6.27 6.03
N SER A 220 -2.98 -5.73 6.03
CA SER A 220 -3.30 -4.33 6.31
C SER A 220 -4.81 -4.08 6.54
N PRO A 221 -5.33 -4.15 7.78
CA PRO A 221 -6.70 -3.76 8.11
C PRO A 221 -7.01 -2.32 7.70
N LEU A 222 -6.05 -1.38 7.85
CA LEU A 222 -6.28 0.03 7.51
C LEU A 222 -6.43 0.23 5.99
N CYS A 223 -5.63 -0.46 5.16
CA CYS A 223 -5.85 -0.40 3.71
C CYS A 223 -7.16 -1.09 3.31
N MET A 224 -7.60 -2.13 4.02
CA MET A 224 -8.93 -2.70 3.80
C MET A 224 -10.02 -1.65 4.01
N LEU A 225 -9.94 -0.82 5.06
CA LEU A 225 -10.88 0.29 5.26
C LEU A 225 -10.84 1.28 4.09
N GLY A 226 -9.65 1.62 3.58
CA GLY A 226 -9.48 2.45 2.39
C GLY A 226 -10.08 1.86 1.12
N LEU A 227 -10.16 0.53 1.01
CA LEU A 227 -10.77 -0.18 -0.11
C LEU A 227 -12.29 -0.25 -0.01
N MET A 228 -12.88 -0.14 1.18
CA MET A 228 -14.32 -0.30 1.41
C MET A 228 -15.19 0.57 0.49
N PRO A 229 -14.93 1.89 0.30
CA PRO A 229 -15.76 2.74 -0.56
C PRO A 229 -15.91 2.22 -2.00
N PHE A 230 -14.91 1.51 -2.50
CA PHE A 230 -14.88 0.99 -3.87
C PHE A 230 -15.57 -0.37 -4.02
N PHE A 231 -15.57 -1.18 -2.96
CA PHE A 231 -16.12 -2.53 -2.98
C PHE A 231 -17.54 -2.63 -2.39
N ILE A 232 -17.97 -1.69 -1.54
CA ILE A 232 -19.32 -1.70 -0.94
C ILE A 232 -20.43 -1.83 -1.99
N PRO A 233 -20.45 -1.04 -3.10
CA PRO A 233 -21.50 -1.20 -4.10
C PRO A 233 -21.53 -2.60 -4.71
N HIS A 234 -20.36 -3.21 -4.91
CA HIS A 234 -20.24 -4.58 -5.42
C HIS A 234 -20.70 -5.62 -4.38
N LEU A 235 -20.36 -5.41 -3.09
CA LEU A 235 -20.78 -6.27 -2.00
C LEU A 235 -22.31 -6.28 -1.83
N ILE A 236 -22.95 -5.11 -1.88
CA ILE A 236 -24.41 -4.98 -1.76
C ILE A 236 -25.11 -5.72 -2.91
N ASN A 237 -24.66 -5.52 -4.16
CA ASN A 237 -25.27 -6.13 -5.33
C ASN A 237 -25.15 -7.67 -5.35
N HIS A 238 -24.20 -8.24 -4.61
CA HIS A 238 -23.94 -9.68 -4.56
C HIS A 238 -24.09 -10.29 -3.16
N LEU A 239 -24.76 -9.58 -2.24
CA LEU A 239 -24.85 -9.98 -0.82
C LEU A 239 -25.39 -11.41 -0.64
N LYS A 240 -26.44 -11.78 -1.38
CA LYS A 240 -27.02 -13.14 -1.32
C LYS A 240 -26.00 -14.22 -1.69
N GLN A 241 -25.08 -13.93 -2.62
CA GLN A 241 -24.03 -14.87 -3.01
C GLN A 241 -22.97 -15.01 -1.91
N TYR A 242 -22.59 -13.92 -1.26
CA TYR A 242 -21.60 -13.93 -0.19
C TYR A 242 -22.13 -14.54 1.12
N LEU A 243 -23.44 -14.46 1.36
CA LEU A 243 -24.11 -15.11 2.49
C LEU A 243 -24.46 -16.59 2.23
N SER A 244 -24.22 -17.10 1.03
CA SER A 244 -24.48 -18.52 0.73
C SER A 244 -23.50 -19.44 1.48
N PHE A 245 -23.98 -20.62 1.89
CA PHE A 245 -23.17 -21.67 2.52
C PHE A 245 -22.30 -22.41 1.51
N SER A 246 -21.41 -21.67 0.82
CA SER A 246 -20.38 -22.26 -0.03
C SER A 246 -19.12 -22.53 0.77
N LEU A 247 -18.33 -23.54 0.37
CA LEU A 247 -17.05 -23.86 1.01
C LEU A 247 -16.14 -22.63 1.11
N ILE A 248 -16.11 -21.78 0.07
CA ILE A 248 -15.27 -20.58 0.06
C ILE A 248 -15.76 -19.54 1.06
N ASN A 249 -17.07 -19.30 1.16
CA ASN A 249 -17.61 -18.33 2.12
C ASN A 249 -17.43 -18.82 3.56
N ILE A 250 -17.65 -20.11 3.81
CA ILE A 250 -17.42 -20.73 5.13
C ILE A 250 -15.93 -20.63 5.50
N SER A 251 -15.04 -20.95 4.56
CA SER A 251 -13.58 -20.84 4.79
C SER A 251 -13.16 -19.39 5.05
N ALA A 252 -13.70 -18.43 4.28
CA ALA A 252 -13.45 -17.01 4.49
C ALA A 252 -13.97 -16.53 5.85
N PHE A 253 -15.15 -16.99 6.28
CA PHE A 253 -15.72 -16.65 7.58
C PHE A 253 -14.91 -17.23 8.74
N ILE A 254 -14.51 -18.50 8.68
CA ILE A 254 -13.65 -19.12 9.70
C ILE A 254 -12.33 -18.37 9.78
N LEU A 255 -11.70 -18.10 8.62
CA LEU A 255 -10.47 -17.33 8.56
C LEU A 255 -10.65 -15.93 9.16
N PHE A 256 -11.76 -15.26 8.85
CA PHE A 256 -12.08 -13.95 9.42
C PHE A 256 -12.16 -14.00 10.95
N CYS A 257 -12.87 -14.97 11.52
CA CYS A 257 -12.95 -15.14 12.98
C CYS A 257 -11.57 -15.33 13.61
N VAL A 258 -10.73 -16.18 13.02
CA VAL A 258 -9.36 -16.43 13.52
C VAL A 258 -8.52 -15.16 13.44
N LEU A 259 -8.57 -14.43 12.32
CA LEU A 259 -7.80 -13.21 12.12
C LEU A 259 -8.26 -12.06 13.03
N ILE A 260 -9.55 -11.93 13.29
CA ILE A 260 -10.06 -10.93 14.22
C ILE A 260 -9.62 -11.25 15.65
N LEU A 261 -9.69 -12.52 16.08
CA LEU A 261 -9.18 -12.91 17.39
C LEU A 261 -7.68 -12.64 17.53
N PHE A 262 -6.92 -12.86 16.46
CA PHE A 262 -5.51 -12.50 16.40
C PHE A 262 -5.32 -10.99 16.55
N ILE A 263 -5.97 -10.15 15.74
CA ILE A 263 -5.81 -8.69 15.83
C ILE A 263 -6.25 -8.13 17.18
N LEU A 264 -7.36 -8.64 17.75
CA LEU A 264 -7.85 -8.25 19.07
C LEU A 264 -6.92 -8.65 20.22
N SER A 265 -5.95 -9.54 19.96
CA SER A 265 -4.93 -9.87 20.95
C SER A 265 -3.82 -8.84 21.07
N ASN A 266 -3.80 -7.79 20.22
CA ASN A 266 -2.84 -6.70 20.33
C ASN A 266 -2.94 -6.02 21.72
N ASP A 267 -1.79 -5.75 22.33
CA ASP A 267 -1.72 -5.13 23.65
C ASP A 267 -1.85 -3.61 23.58
N PHE A 268 -1.59 -3.04 22.41
CA PHE A 268 -1.63 -1.61 22.17
C PHE A 268 -3.01 -1.14 21.73
N SER A 269 -3.47 -0.05 22.35
CA SER A 269 -4.68 0.66 21.93
C SER A 269 -4.29 1.91 21.16
N PHE A 270 -4.70 1.97 19.89
CA PHE A 270 -4.47 3.15 19.07
C PHE A 270 -5.35 4.32 19.54
N PRO A 271 -4.77 5.47 19.92
CA PRO A 271 -5.56 6.65 20.22
C PRO A 271 -6.24 7.14 18.93
N ILE A 272 -7.54 7.42 19.02
CA ILE A 272 -8.36 7.94 17.92
C ILE A 272 -8.81 9.34 18.30
N HIS A 273 -8.53 10.30 17.43
CA HIS A 273 -8.98 11.68 17.59
C HIS A 273 -9.69 12.16 16.34
N PHE A 274 -10.68 13.03 16.51
CA PHE A 274 -11.25 13.80 15.41
C PHE A 274 -10.42 15.07 15.22
N SER A 275 -9.83 15.27 14.05
CA SER A 275 -8.91 16.38 13.76
C SER A 275 -9.51 17.75 14.06
N VAL A 276 -10.83 17.90 13.85
CA VAL A 276 -11.60 19.12 14.15
C VAL A 276 -11.54 19.50 15.62
N LEU A 277 -11.46 18.52 16.52
CA LEU A 277 -11.40 18.72 17.96
C LEU A 277 -9.96 18.92 18.46
N VAL A 278 -8.97 18.54 17.67
CA VAL A 278 -7.54 18.65 18.02
C VAL A 278 -6.99 20.03 17.66
N PHE A 279 -7.40 20.61 16.52
CA PHE A 279 -6.85 21.86 16.00
C PHE A 279 -7.88 22.99 16.00
N SER A 280 -7.57 24.10 16.68
CA SER A 280 -8.42 25.31 16.66
C SER A 280 -8.49 25.98 15.28
N ASP A 281 -7.44 25.84 14.47
CA ASP A 281 -7.31 26.32 13.10
C ASP A 281 -7.57 25.21 12.05
N PHE A 282 -8.27 24.14 12.44
CA PHE A 282 -8.50 22.95 11.61
C PHE A 282 -8.89 23.29 10.17
N TRP A 283 -9.89 24.16 9.96
CA TRP A 283 -10.39 24.47 8.63
C TRP A 283 -9.34 25.12 7.73
N LYS A 284 -8.43 25.94 8.28
CA LYS A 284 -7.33 26.54 7.52
C LYS A 284 -6.33 25.47 7.09
N ARG A 285 -5.91 24.61 8.04
CA ARG A 285 -4.98 23.49 7.78
C ARG A 285 -5.56 22.52 6.77
N TYR A 286 -6.81 22.11 6.97
CA TYR A 286 -7.52 21.18 6.11
C TYR A 286 -7.68 21.72 4.68
N MET A 287 -8.11 22.97 4.51
CA MET A 287 -8.23 23.59 3.18
C MET A 287 -6.87 23.66 2.49
N LEU A 288 -5.83 24.11 3.20
CA LEU A 288 -4.47 24.17 2.67
C LEU A 288 -3.98 22.78 2.26
N PHE A 289 -4.15 21.77 3.12
CA PHE A 289 -3.78 20.39 2.87
C PHE A 289 -4.43 19.84 1.60
N ILE A 290 -5.77 19.90 1.51
CA ILE A 290 -6.52 19.38 0.36
C ILE A 290 -6.13 20.12 -0.94
N MET A 291 -5.89 21.44 -0.85
CA MET A 291 -5.45 22.25 -1.99
C MET A 291 -4.11 21.75 -2.54
N VAL A 292 -3.12 21.57 -1.67
CA VAL A 292 -1.75 21.17 -2.01
C VAL A 292 -1.71 19.72 -2.49
N GLU A 293 -2.43 18.83 -1.83
CA GLU A 293 -2.26 17.39 -2.01
C GLU A 293 -2.86 16.85 -3.32
N PHE A 294 -4.06 17.31 -3.70
CA PHE A 294 -4.69 16.77 -4.90
C PHE A 294 -5.60 17.72 -5.67
N ILE A 295 -6.05 18.86 -5.12
CA ILE A 295 -6.88 19.78 -5.92
C ILE A 295 -6.13 20.26 -7.16
N PHE A 296 -4.83 20.55 -7.06
CA PHE A 296 -4.04 20.98 -8.20
C PHE A 296 -3.98 19.94 -9.33
N ILE A 297 -4.08 18.64 -9.05
CA ILE A 297 -4.07 17.60 -10.10
C ILE A 297 -5.46 17.34 -10.71
N LEU A 298 -6.54 17.75 -10.03
CA LEU A 298 -7.92 17.52 -10.50
C LEU A 298 -8.23 18.07 -11.90
N PRO A 299 -7.75 19.26 -12.32
CA PRO A 299 -7.98 19.76 -13.67
C PRO A 299 -7.50 18.81 -14.77
N ILE A 300 -6.42 18.05 -14.53
CA ILE A 300 -5.95 17.02 -15.47
C ILE A 300 -7.02 15.94 -15.58
N ILE A 301 -7.41 15.35 -14.44
CA ILE A 301 -8.35 14.21 -14.39
C ILE A 301 -9.74 14.59 -14.90
N LEU A 302 -10.24 15.78 -14.54
CA LEU A 302 -11.58 16.25 -14.88
C LEU A 302 -11.68 16.79 -16.31
N TYR A 303 -10.56 17.14 -16.96
CA TYR A 303 -10.57 17.57 -18.35
C TYR A 303 -11.19 16.46 -19.21
N LYS A 304 -12.28 16.78 -19.92
CA LYS A 304 -12.93 15.82 -20.83
C LYS A 304 -13.31 14.49 -20.13
N ILE A 305 -13.75 14.57 -18.87
CA ILE A 305 -14.17 13.40 -18.06
C ILE A 305 -15.24 12.53 -18.75
N SER A 306 -16.03 13.10 -19.68
CA SER A 306 -17.01 12.37 -20.48
C SER A 306 -16.43 11.27 -21.38
N HIS A 307 -15.10 11.24 -21.58
CA HIS A 307 -14.43 10.14 -22.27
C HIS A 307 -14.28 8.88 -21.41
N PHE A 308 -14.38 9.01 -20.09
CA PHE A 308 -14.37 7.86 -19.18
C PHE A 308 -15.76 7.23 -19.10
N SER A 309 -15.79 5.91 -18.94
CA SER A 309 -17.03 5.19 -18.72
C SER A 309 -17.67 5.58 -17.39
N THR A 310 -18.99 5.42 -17.24
CA THR A 310 -19.70 5.69 -15.98
C THR A 310 -19.08 4.96 -14.79
N ASP A 311 -18.55 3.76 -15.00
CA ASP A 311 -17.85 2.99 -13.97
C ASP A 311 -16.55 3.64 -13.52
N GLU A 312 -15.75 4.13 -14.46
CA GLU A 312 -14.48 4.80 -14.19
C GLU A 312 -14.71 6.14 -13.52
N THR A 313 -15.67 6.92 -14.01
CA THR A 313 -16.09 8.19 -13.40
C THR A 313 -16.53 7.99 -11.95
N ARG A 314 -17.28 6.92 -11.66
CA ARG A 314 -17.62 6.56 -10.26
C ARG A 314 -16.38 6.30 -9.42
N LEU A 315 -15.40 5.52 -9.91
CA LEU A 315 -14.16 5.27 -9.17
C LEU A 315 -13.38 6.55 -8.88
N ILE A 316 -13.28 7.46 -9.85
CA ILE A 316 -12.61 8.76 -9.67
C ILE A 316 -13.29 9.56 -8.56
N PHE A 317 -14.61 9.73 -8.62
CA PHE A 317 -15.35 10.50 -7.61
C PHE A 317 -15.31 9.84 -6.23
N THR A 318 -15.36 8.50 -6.15
CA THR A 318 -15.18 7.78 -4.88
C THR A 318 -13.79 8.02 -4.29
N ALA A 319 -12.74 8.03 -5.12
CA ALA A 319 -11.38 8.32 -4.67
C ALA A 319 -11.24 9.76 -4.15
N ILE A 320 -11.75 10.75 -4.90
CA ILE A 320 -11.77 12.15 -4.48
C ILE A 320 -12.51 12.32 -3.16
N PHE A 321 -13.73 11.76 -3.07
CA PHE A 321 -14.53 11.85 -1.86
C PHE A 321 -13.84 11.19 -0.65
N SER A 322 -13.18 10.06 -0.86
CA SER A 322 -12.42 9.39 0.19
C SER A 322 -11.26 10.27 0.69
N LEU A 323 -10.50 10.90 -0.22
CA LEU A 323 -9.41 11.81 0.14
C LEU A 323 -9.88 13.13 0.79
N ILE A 324 -11.13 13.53 0.59
CA ILE A 324 -11.74 14.65 1.32
C ILE A 324 -12.06 14.23 2.76
N LEU A 325 -12.53 12.99 2.97
CA LEU A 325 -12.98 12.54 4.30
C LEU A 325 -11.87 12.04 5.22
N ILE A 326 -10.81 11.43 4.66
CA ILE A 326 -9.73 10.81 5.45
C ILE A 326 -9.11 11.76 6.49
N PRO A 327 -8.83 13.06 6.20
CA PRO A 327 -8.15 13.97 7.12
C PRO A 327 -8.91 14.31 8.41
N PHE A 328 -10.18 13.94 8.53
CA PHE A 328 -11.00 14.21 9.72
C PHE A 328 -10.68 13.30 10.90
N ILE A 329 -9.92 12.22 10.70
CA ILE A 329 -9.56 11.25 11.73
C ILE A 329 -8.04 11.19 11.85
N ILE A 330 -7.56 11.16 13.09
CA ILE A 330 -6.16 10.91 13.44
C ILE A 330 -6.11 9.60 14.24
N LEU A 331 -5.32 8.65 13.76
CA LEU A 331 -5.09 7.37 14.43
C LEU A 331 -3.62 7.23 14.78
N GLY A 332 -3.30 7.20 16.08
CA GLY A 332 -1.94 7.05 16.56
C GLY A 332 -1.06 8.30 16.36
N THR A 333 0.21 8.18 16.74
CA THR A 333 1.15 9.31 16.77
C THR A 333 1.46 9.87 15.38
N TRP A 334 1.62 8.99 14.39
CA TRP A 334 1.98 9.36 13.01
C TRP A 334 0.78 9.44 12.07
N ASN A 335 -0.45 9.42 12.61
CA ASN A 335 -1.68 9.37 11.84
C ASN A 335 -1.68 8.23 10.79
N ASP A 336 -1.57 6.99 11.28
CA ASP A 336 -1.61 5.77 10.48
C ASP A 336 -2.89 5.67 9.62
N TRP A 337 -3.97 6.33 10.05
CA TRP A 337 -5.21 6.45 9.30
C TRP A 337 -4.99 7.16 7.97
N ALA A 338 -4.44 8.38 7.99
CA ALA A 338 -4.20 9.15 6.77
C ALA A 338 -3.24 8.41 5.82
N ILE A 339 -2.14 7.88 6.36
CA ILE A 339 -1.09 7.21 5.57
C ILE A 339 -1.62 5.94 4.89
N LYS A 340 -2.40 5.09 5.57
CA LYS A 340 -2.77 3.75 5.06
C LYS A 340 -4.12 3.71 4.36
N VAL A 341 -5.10 4.49 4.81
CA VAL A 341 -6.46 4.49 4.24
C VAL A 341 -6.50 5.20 2.89
N CYS A 342 -5.58 6.15 2.63
CA CYS A 342 -5.53 6.90 1.36
C CYS A 342 -4.99 6.09 0.17
N MET A 343 -4.15 5.07 0.41
CA MET A 343 -3.39 4.37 -0.63
C MET A 343 -4.22 3.91 -1.84
N PRO A 344 -5.43 3.30 -1.67
CA PRO A 344 -6.25 2.90 -2.81
C PRO A 344 -6.72 4.08 -3.67
N SER A 345 -7.07 5.20 -3.02
CA SER A 345 -7.57 6.41 -3.70
C SER A 345 -6.45 7.10 -4.48
N ILE A 346 -5.28 7.25 -3.87
CA ILE A 346 -4.07 7.82 -4.53
C ILE A 346 -3.70 6.95 -5.74
N PHE A 347 -3.71 5.63 -5.58
CA PHE A 347 -3.44 4.72 -6.69
C PHE A 347 -4.45 4.86 -7.83
N ILE A 348 -5.75 4.95 -7.53
CA ILE A 348 -6.80 5.19 -8.54
C ILE A 348 -6.55 6.50 -9.29
N LEU A 349 -6.33 7.61 -8.59
CA LEU A 349 -6.12 8.91 -9.24
C LEU A 349 -4.87 8.88 -10.13
N SER A 350 -3.78 8.25 -9.68
CA SER A 350 -2.56 8.11 -10.47
C SER A 350 -2.77 7.35 -11.79
N ILE A 351 -3.61 6.31 -11.80
CA ILE A 351 -3.98 5.57 -13.01
C ILE A 351 -4.76 6.47 -13.98
N PHE A 352 -5.70 7.26 -13.48
CA PHE A 352 -6.53 8.12 -14.31
C PHE A 352 -5.78 9.34 -14.86
N VAL A 353 -4.79 9.87 -14.13
CA VAL A 353 -3.82 10.82 -14.69
C VAL A 353 -3.08 10.20 -15.87
N GLY A 354 -2.59 8.98 -15.74
CA GLY A 354 -1.92 8.26 -16.84
C GLY A 354 -2.82 8.03 -18.05
N LYS A 355 -4.07 7.61 -17.83
CA LYS A 355 -5.08 7.49 -18.89
C LYS A 355 -5.33 8.82 -19.60
N GLN A 356 -5.38 9.91 -18.85
CA GLN A 356 -5.60 11.23 -19.39
C GLN A 356 -4.44 11.69 -20.27
N PHE A 357 -3.19 11.47 -19.86
CA PHE A 357 -2.03 11.76 -20.70
C PHE A 357 -2.10 11.06 -22.05
N ILE A 358 -2.51 9.78 -22.07
CA ILE A 358 -2.68 9.03 -23.31
C ILE A 358 -3.71 9.70 -24.24
N LEU A 359 -4.84 10.17 -23.69
CA LEU A 359 -5.87 10.86 -24.46
C LEU A 359 -5.37 12.21 -25.01
N LEU A 360 -4.65 12.98 -24.20
CA LEU A 360 -4.07 14.27 -24.59
C LEU A 360 -3.04 14.13 -25.70
N ILE A 361 -2.15 13.12 -25.61
CA ILE A 361 -1.16 12.81 -26.64
C ILE A 361 -1.84 12.44 -27.95
N LYS A 362 -2.82 11.51 -27.92
CA LYS A 362 -3.54 11.07 -29.13
C LYS A 362 -4.29 12.19 -29.82
N SER A 363 -4.95 13.04 -29.03
CA SER A 363 -5.70 14.18 -29.56
C SER A 363 -4.82 15.36 -29.97
N LYS A 364 -3.49 15.29 -29.77
CA LYS A 364 -2.53 16.39 -30.00
C LYS A 364 -2.99 17.69 -29.33
N SER A 365 -3.61 17.58 -28.15
CA SER A 365 -4.19 18.71 -27.45
C SER A 365 -3.10 19.61 -26.85
N ARG A 366 -3.24 20.93 -26.98
CA ARG A 366 -2.37 21.90 -26.28
C ARG A 366 -2.43 21.76 -24.76
N MET A 367 -3.50 21.18 -24.23
CA MET A 367 -3.63 20.86 -22.79
C MET A 367 -2.56 19.88 -22.30
N LEU A 368 -1.90 19.14 -23.20
CA LEU A 368 -0.77 18.28 -22.84
C LEU A 368 0.36 19.06 -22.16
N TYR A 369 0.68 20.27 -22.62
CA TYR A 369 1.77 21.06 -22.05
C TYR A 369 1.43 21.55 -20.64
N TYR A 370 0.21 22.04 -20.44
CA TYR A 370 -0.25 22.47 -19.11
C TYR A 370 -0.35 21.29 -18.13
N ALA A 371 -0.91 20.16 -18.58
CA ALA A 371 -0.97 18.93 -17.77
C ALA A 371 0.43 18.40 -17.46
N GLY A 372 1.35 18.44 -18.42
CA GLY A 372 2.74 18.01 -18.24
C GLY A 372 3.49 18.89 -17.23
N PHE A 373 3.35 20.20 -17.33
CA PHE A 373 3.95 21.15 -16.38
C PHE A 373 3.39 20.96 -14.96
N LEU A 374 2.07 20.86 -14.85
CA LEU A 374 1.41 20.64 -13.56
C LEU A 374 1.81 19.30 -12.92
N PHE A 375 1.85 18.23 -13.71
CA PHE A 375 2.31 16.93 -13.25
C PHE A 375 3.79 16.92 -12.88
N PHE A 376 4.63 17.67 -13.61
CA PHE A 376 6.03 17.84 -13.26
C PHE A 376 6.18 18.45 -11.86
N LEU A 377 5.44 19.51 -11.53
CA LEU A 377 5.49 20.12 -10.19
C LEU A 377 5.05 19.16 -9.09
N THR A 378 3.97 18.40 -9.30
CA THR A 378 3.53 17.36 -8.34
C THR A 378 4.48 16.17 -8.24
N SER A 379 5.22 15.88 -9.32
CA SER A 379 6.16 14.76 -9.34
C SER A 379 7.41 14.99 -8.52
N LEU A 380 7.72 16.24 -8.18
CA LEU A 380 8.91 16.60 -7.41
C LEU A 380 8.91 15.93 -6.03
N THR A 381 7.75 15.78 -5.41
CA THR A 381 7.60 15.08 -4.12
C THR A 381 8.06 13.62 -4.21
N ALA A 382 7.56 12.87 -5.20
CA ALA A 382 8.00 11.50 -5.43
C ALA A 382 9.47 11.43 -5.91
N ALA A 383 9.93 12.43 -6.65
CA ALA A 383 11.31 12.52 -7.12
C ALA A 383 12.30 12.77 -5.98
N GLU A 384 11.92 13.53 -4.95
CA GLU A 384 12.72 13.72 -3.73
C GLU A 384 13.03 12.38 -3.07
N GLU A 385 12.01 11.53 -2.89
CA GLU A 385 12.19 10.22 -2.27
C GLU A 385 13.07 9.29 -3.12
N LEU A 386 12.88 9.29 -4.44
CA LEU A 386 13.74 8.52 -5.35
C LEU A 386 15.18 9.02 -5.32
N LEU A 387 15.38 10.34 -5.35
CA LEU A 387 16.71 10.95 -5.33
C LEU A 387 17.42 10.65 -4.02
N PHE A 388 16.72 10.78 -2.89
CA PHE A 388 17.28 10.46 -1.59
C PHE A 388 17.68 8.99 -1.51
N SER A 389 16.83 8.09 -2.00
CA SER A 389 17.15 6.66 -2.01
C SER A 389 18.35 6.34 -2.92
N ALA A 390 18.46 7.03 -4.06
CA ALA A 390 19.58 6.86 -4.98
C ALA A 390 20.91 7.39 -4.39
N THR A 391 20.90 8.51 -3.67
CA THR A 391 22.12 9.08 -3.05
C THR A 391 22.61 8.28 -1.85
N HIS A 392 21.70 7.60 -1.15
CA HIS A 392 22.01 6.74 0.01
C HIS A 392 21.88 5.26 -0.34
N TYR A 393 22.09 4.90 -1.61
CA TYR A 393 21.91 3.55 -2.09
C TYR A 393 22.93 2.59 -1.48
N GLU A 394 22.45 1.52 -0.84
CA GLU A 394 23.28 0.45 -0.33
C GLU A 394 22.64 -0.91 -0.65
N VAL A 395 23.46 -1.91 -0.98
CA VAL A 395 23.03 -3.31 -0.96
C VAL A 395 23.71 -3.99 0.21
N SER A 396 22.92 -4.37 1.20
CA SER A 396 23.43 -4.88 2.46
C SER A 396 22.54 -6.00 2.96
N PHE A 397 23.15 -7.15 3.23
CA PHE A 397 22.51 -8.28 3.90
C PHE A 397 23.02 -8.43 5.33
N ARG A 398 23.56 -7.35 5.91
CA ARG A 398 23.95 -7.31 7.31
C ARG A 398 22.75 -7.66 8.19
N PHE A 399 23.03 -8.28 9.34
CA PHE A 399 22.00 -8.54 10.34
C PHE A 399 21.29 -7.24 10.71
N PRO A 400 19.97 -7.28 10.87
CA PRO A 400 19.23 -6.09 11.26
C PRO A 400 19.55 -5.72 12.71
N PRO A 401 19.30 -4.46 13.10
CA PRO A 401 19.23 -4.10 14.51
C PRO A 401 18.20 -4.97 15.24
N GLU A 402 18.33 -5.10 16.56
CA GLU A 402 17.38 -5.88 17.34
C GLU A 402 16.09 -5.08 17.58
N LEU A 403 14.95 -5.76 17.73
CA LEU A 403 13.67 -5.08 17.93
C LEU A 403 13.69 -4.17 19.18
N ARG A 404 14.43 -4.58 20.21
CA ARG A 404 14.59 -3.80 21.43
C ARG A 404 15.27 -2.45 21.19
N ASP A 405 16.18 -2.35 20.23
CA ASP A 405 17.00 -1.16 19.98
C ASP A 405 16.16 0.07 19.62
N PHE A 406 14.96 -0.15 19.09
CA PHE A 406 13.99 0.90 18.78
C PHE A 406 13.24 1.44 20.02
N GLY A 407 13.49 0.88 21.20
CA GLY A 407 12.96 1.34 22.49
C GLY A 407 11.47 1.03 22.73
N PRO A 408 10.95 1.32 23.94
CA PRO A 408 9.56 1.08 24.33
C PRO A 408 8.57 2.10 23.75
N GLY A 409 8.77 2.50 22.49
CA GLY A 409 7.97 3.52 21.82
C GLY A 409 6.76 2.95 21.09
N TYR A 410 5.96 3.87 20.54
CA TYR A 410 4.78 3.60 19.71
C TYR A 410 5.00 2.48 18.68
N ILE A 411 6.18 2.46 18.05
CA ILE A 411 6.42 1.58 16.90
C ILE A 411 6.65 0.12 17.30
N VAL A 412 7.29 -0.13 18.46
CA VAL A 412 7.49 -1.50 18.95
C VAL A 412 6.25 -1.98 19.70
N SER A 413 5.66 -1.14 20.54
CA SER A 413 4.51 -1.53 21.38
C SER A 413 3.30 -1.95 20.56
N GLN A 414 3.03 -1.27 19.43
CA GLN A 414 1.92 -1.63 18.53
C GLN A 414 2.04 -3.03 17.89
N GLN A 415 3.21 -3.68 18.00
CA GLN A 415 3.48 -4.98 17.40
C GLN A 415 3.34 -6.15 18.38
N LEU A 416 3.12 -5.86 19.67
CA LEU A 416 3.11 -6.83 20.75
C LEU A 416 1.69 -7.15 21.20
N GLY A 417 1.49 -8.39 21.61
CA GLY A 417 0.20 -8.91 22.05
C GLY A 417 0.10 -9.23 23.53
N LYS A 418 -1.12 -9.60 23.91
CA LYS A 418 -1.47 -10.14 25.21
C LYS A 418 -1.34 -11.66 25.19
N ALA A 419 -0.40 -12.18 25.98
CA ALA A 419 -0.17 -13.62 26.13
C ALA A 419 -1.42 -14.38 26.61
N ASP A 420 -2.24 -13.75 27.44
CA ASP A 420 -3.46 -14.28 28.03
C ASP A 420 -4.71 -14.11 27.15
N SER A 421 -4.57 -13.50 25.97
CA SER A 421 -5.66 -13.35 25.01
C SER A 421 -6.21 -14.71 24.56
N TYR A 422 -7.48 -14.72 24.14
CA TYR A 422 -8.15 -15.94 23.68
C TYR A 422 -7.38 -16.64 22.55
N PHE A 423 -6.85 -15.87 21.58
CA PHE A 423 -6.10 -16.41 20.45
C PHE A 423 -4.85 -17.18 20.92
N PHE A 424 -4.00 -16.58 21.75
CA PHE A 424 -2.77 -17.24 22.19
C PHE A 424 -3.01 -18.33 23.23
N LYS A 425 -4.04 -18.21 24.07
CA LYS A 425 -4.37 -19.20 25.08
C LYS A 425 -4.95 -20.50 24.50
N TYR A 426 -5.73 -20.41 23.42
CA TYR A 426 -6.50 -21.55 22.90
C TYR A 426 -6.21 -21.94 21.45
N LEU A 427 -5.76 -21.02 20.60
CA LEU A 427 -5.55 -21.29 19.16
C LEU A 427 -4.07 -21.40 18.78
N ALA A 428 -3.20 -20.59 19.39
CA ALA A 428 -1.78 -20.49 19.05
C ALA A 428 -0.87 -20.78 20.24
N LYS A 429 -1.26 -21.73 21.11
CA LYS A 429 -0.50 -22.10 22.32
C LYS A 429 0.98 -22.22 21.99
N ALA A 430 1.81 -21.44 22.69
CA ALA A 430 3.24 -21.67 22.73
C ALA A 430 3.46 -23.12 23.23
N GLN A 431 4.23 -23.90 22.47
CA GLN A 431 4.75 -25.18 22.92
C GLN A 431 5.93 -24.95 23.85
#